data_AF-A0A6E8VM69-F1
#
_entry.id   AF-A0A6E8VM69-F1
#
_cell.length_a   1.000
_cell.length_b   1.000
_cell.length_c   1.000
_cell.angle_alpha   90.00
_cell.angle_beta   90.00
_cell.angle_gamma   90.00
#
_symmetry.space_group_name_H-M   'P 1'
#
loop_
_entity.id
_entity.type
_entity.pdbx_description
1 polymer ?
#
loop_
_entity_poly.entity_id
_entity_poly.type
_entity_poly.pdbx_seq_one_letter_code
_entity_poly.pdbx_strand_id
1 'polypeptide(L)'
;MASQNMATARDKTGKIYKIRELLESKFEQEYEAEQRLIQMELEMQGKEANELMMTCDDEDPFEDTGDATIGDVLKILSSMSGQIGQLHRKMDHIQKEVEDVSIRVLRVEKKLGTTLATLEQVKDAVALGENAAGADAGEPPFEFEPVANEEQLNELDYRLATDSTYQSNLTNWLNKKILGEEPNGRLVEAMDLVFRREFLPLCSWKGRGKPGETKIPMSAQTHIMKLFTALGSNRFIAITDAFVAKFFLKKLPHAKDRLHVKRKNVTLANRPNSRPDSTQVQEYEVL
;
A
#
# COMPACT_ATOMS: atom_id res chain seq x y z
N MET A 1 7.20 29.94 53.43
CA MET A 1 6.95 31.08 52.54
C MET A 1 7.03 30.60 51.09
N ALA A 2 5.97 30.89 50.33
CA ALA A 2 5.83 30.93 48.87
C ALA A 2 6.18 29.69 48.02
N SER A 3 5.16 28.89 47.71
CA SER A 3 5.06 28.10 46.48
C SER A 3 4.92 29.04 45.27
N GLN A 4 5.83 28.95 44.30
CA GLN A 4 5.72 29.65 43.02
C GLN A 4 4.98 28.78 42.00
N ASN A 5 3.81 29.25 41.58
CA ASN A 5 3.02 28.73 40.47
C ASN A 5 3.77 28.94 39.13
N MET A 6 4.11 27.85 38.45
CA MET A 6 4.57 27.84 37.06
C MET A 6 3.36 27.95 36.12
N ALA A 7 2.97 29.18 35.80
CA ALA A 7 1.96 29.44 34.76
C ALA A 7 2.65 29.44 33.38
N THR A 8 2.31 28.45 32.56
CA THR A 8 2.73 28.32 31.17
C THR A 8 2.32 29.55 30.34
N ALA A 9 3.20 29.97 29.43
CA ALA A 9 2.99 31.15 28.59
C ALA A 9 1.73 30.98 27.71
N ARG A 10 0.62 31.62 28.13
CA ARG A 10 -0.65 31.62 27.40
C ARG A 10 -0.54 32.42 26.10
N ASP A 11 -1.02 31.84 24.99
CA ASP A 11 -1.21 32.56 23.71
C ASP A 11 -2.14 33.76 23.94
N LYS A 12 -1.58 34.97 23.88
CA LYS A 12 -2.32 36.25 24.08
C LYS A 12 -3.22 36.60 22.88
N THR A 13 -3.10 35.89 21.77
CA THR A 13 -3.75 36.23 20.51
C THR A 13 -5.10 35.53 20.33
N GLY A 14 -5.41 34.53 21.16
CA GLY A 14 -6.65 33.74 21.08
C GLY A 14 -6.79 32.93 19.79
N LYS A 15 -5.75 32.89 18.94
CA LYS A 15 -5.79 32.26 17.62
C LYS A 15 -5.89 30.75 17.73
N ILE A 16 -5.25 30.16 18.75
CA ILE A 16 -5.29 28.73 18.98
C ILE A 16 -6.69 28.23 19.34
N TYR A 17 -7.47 29.02 20.10
CA TYR A 17 -8.84 28.68 20.46
C TYR A 17 -9.77 28.77 19.26
N LYS A 18 -9.57 29.77 18.39
CA LYS A 18 -10.33 29.89 17.13
C LYS A 18 -10.06 28.75 16.17
N ILE A 19 -8.81 28.29 16.06
CA ILE A 19 -8.46 27.13 15.23
C ILE A 19 -9.10 25.86 15.78
N ARG A 20 -9.07 25.67 17.10
CA ARG A 20 -9.73 24.54 17.77
C ARG A 20 -11.24 24.54 17.52
N GLU A 21 -11.90 25.67 17.72
CA GLU A 21 -13.34 25.83 17.51
C GLU A 21 -13.74 25.59 16.05
N LEU A 22 -12.91 26.04 15.09
CA LEU A 22 -13.13 25.78 13.67
C LEU A 22 -12.98 24.30 13.32
N LEU A 23 -12.03 23.60 13.94
CA LEU A 23 -11.84 22.16 13.76
C LEU A 23 -13.00 21.37 14.38
N GLU A 24 -13.39 21.68 15.61
CA GLU A 24 -14.52 21.04 16.30
C GLU A 24 -15.83 21.26 15.52
N SER A 25 -16.08 22.48 15.04
CA SER A 25 -17.25 22.78 14.20
C SER A 25 -17.25 22.01 12.88
N LYS A 26 -16.07 21.81 12.27
CA LYS A 26 -15.96 21.06 11.01
C LYS A 26 -16.22 19.57 11.23
N PHE A 27 -15.69 19.01 12.31
CA PHE A 27 -15.96 17.61 12.67
C PHE A 27 -17.43 17.36 12.98
N GLU A 28 -18.09 18.25 13.72
CA GLU A 28 -19.52 18.13 14.01
C GLU A 28 -20.36 18.19 12.73
N GLN A 29 -20.01 19.10 11.81
CA GLN A 29 -20.70 19.22 10.53
C GLN A 29 -20.53 17.99 9.64
N GLU A 30 -19.32 17.42 9.59
CA GLU A 30 -19.05 16.17 8.86
C GLU A 30 -19.81 15.00 9.50
N TYR A 31 -19.82 14.90 10.83
CA TYR A 31 -20.56 13.86 11.56
C TYR A 31 -22.07 13.94 11.32
N GLU A 32 -22.66 15.13 11.42
CA GLU A 32 -24.10 15.31 11.12
C GLU A 32 -24.43 14.97 9.66
N ALA A 33 -23.56 15.31 8.71
CA ALA A 33 -23.75 14.98 7.31
C ALA A 33 -23.72 13.46 7.07
N GLU A 34 -22.79 12.75 7.71
CA GLU A 34 -22.72 11.29 7.67
C GLU A 34 -23.96 10.64 8.29
N GLN A 35 -24.43 11.13 9.45
CA GLN A 35 -25.65 10.61 10.06
C GLN A 35 -26.88 10.83 9.19
N ARG A 36 -26.98 11.97 8.49
CA ARG A 36 -28.06 12.21 7.52
C ARG A 36 -27.98 11.30 6.32
N LEU A 37 -26.77 11.01 5.82
CA LEU A 37 -26.58 10.09 4.70
C LEU A 37 -27.00 8.66 5.10
N ILE A 38 -26.59 8.20 6.28
CA ILE A 38 -26.97 6.89 6.84
C ILE A 38 -28.50 6.81 7.01
N GLN A 39 -29.12 7.84 7.56
CA GLN A 39 -30.57 7.90 7.73
C GLN A 39 -31.30 7.86 6.38
N MET A 40 -30.82 8.61 5.39
CA MET A 40 -31.38 8.61 4.04
C MET A 40 -31.21 7.23 3.38
N GLU A 41 -30.08 6.57 3.57
CA GLU A 41 -29.81 5.24 3.02
C GLU A 41 -30.70 4.17 3.68
N LEU A 42 -30.90 4.25 5.01
CA LEU A 42 -31.87 3.42 5.73
C LEU A 42 -33.32 3.67 5.29
N GLU A 43 -33.69 4.91 4.98
CA GLU A 43 -35.02 5.24 4.44
C GLU A 43 -35.20 4.77 3.00
N MET A 44 -34.16 4.79 2.16
CA MET A 44 -34.20 4.20 0.83
C MET A 44 -34.29 2.67 0.92
N GLN A 45 -33.54 2.03 1.81
CA GLN A 45 -33.64 0.59 2.07
C GLN A 45 -34.99 0.18 2.65
N GLY A 46 -35.56 1.00 3.54
CA GLY A 46 -36.89 0.79 4.09
C GLY A 46 -37.98 0.93 3.03
N LYS A 47 -37.85 1.88 2.10
CA LYS A 47 -38.76 2.04 0.95
C LYS A 47 -38.60 0.89 -0.05
N GLU A 48 -37.38 0.45 -0.38
CA GLU A 48 -37.14 -0.75 -1.19
C GLU A 48 -37.73 -2.00 -0.53
N ALA A 49 -37.58 -2.18 0.79
CA ALA A 49 -38.14 -3.31 1.52
C ALA A 49 -39.67 -3.26 1.60
N ASN A 50 -40.26 -2.07 1.72
CA ASN A 50 -41.71 -1.88 1.76
C ASN A 50 -42.35 -2.00 0.36
N GLU A 51 -41.63 -1.61 -0.69
CA GLU A 51 -41.99 -1.88 -2.10
C GLU A 51 -41.87 -3.37 -2.43
N LEU A 52 -40.89 -4.08 -1.87
CA LEU A 52 -40.79 -5.56 -1.96
C LEU A 52 -41.88 -6.28 -1.15
N MET A 53 -42.37 -5.69 -0.06
CA MET A 53 -43.41 -6.29 0.79
C MET A 53 -44.84 -6.08 0.23
N MET A 54 -45.01 -5.15 -0.72
CA MET A 54 -46.28 -4.87 -1.42
C MET A 54 -46.48 -5.69 -2.71
N THR A 55 -45.62 -6.68 -2.99
CA THR A 55 -45.82 -7.64 -4.10
C THR A 55 -46.22 -9.03 -3.61
N CYS A 56 -46.59 -9.19 -2.34
CA CYS A 56 -47.27 -10.38 -1.86
C CYS A 56 -48.77 -10.23 -2.12
N ASP A 57 -49.16 -10.28 -3.40
CA ASP A 57 -50.52 -10.70 -3.71
C ASP A 57 -50.67 -12.14 -3.18
N ASP A 58 -51.72 -12.38 -2.41
CA ASP A 58 -52.08 -13.65 -1.76
C ASP A 58 -52.45 -14.73 -2.80
N GLU A 59 -51.52 -15.09 -3.69
CA GLU A 59 -51.63 -16.25 -4.57
C GLU A 59 -50.99 -17.45 -3.86
N ASP A 60 -51.82 -18.46 -3.61
CA ASP A 60 -51.50 -19.70 -2.91
C ASP A 60 -50.26 -20.39 -3.53
N PRO A 61 -49.17 -20.65 -2.78
CA PRO A 61 -47.96 -21.28 -3.30
C PRO A 61 -48.15 -22.77 -3.69
N PHE A 62 -49.36 -23.30 -3.52
CA PHE A 62 -49.74 -24.64 -3.98
C PHE A 62 -50.75 -24.63 -5.14
N GLU A 63 -50.98 -23.49 -5.80
CA GLU A 63 -51.69 -23.52 -7.07
C GLU A 63 -50.84 -24.25 -8.12
N ASP A 64 -51.42 -25.27 -8.73
CA ASP A 64 -50.80 -26.21 -9.65
C ASP A 64 -50.23 -25.49 -10.89
N THR A 65 -49.00 -24.99 -10.78
CA THR A 65 -48.24 -24.49 -11.91
C THR A 65 -47.78 -25.70 -12.72
N GLY A 66 -48.57 -26.04 -13.73
CA GLY A 66 -48.25 -27.08 -14.69
C GLY A 66 -46.79 -27.01 -15.13
N ASP A 67 -46.12 -28.15 -15.03
CA ASP A 67 -44.79 -28.50 -15.56
C ASP A 67 -43.90 -27.29 -15.89
N ALA A 68 -43.13 -26.81 -14.90
CA ALA A 68 -42.09 -25.80 -15.10
C ALA A 68 -41.24 -26.20 -16.32
N THR A 69 -41.36 -25.43 -17.41
CA THR A 69 -40.75 -25.85 -18.67
C THR A 69 -39.24 -25.69 -18.60
N ILE A 70 -38.51 -26.50 -19.37
CA ILE A 70 -37.05 -26.38 -19.50
C ILE A 70 -36.65 -24.94 -19.90
N GLY A 71 -37.51 -24.24 -20.64
CA GLY A 71 -37.29 -22.83 -21.02
C GLY A 71 -37.24 -21.87 -19.83
N ASP A 72 -38.03 -22.11 -18.78
CA ASP A 72 -38.08 -21.25 -17.60
C ASP A 72 -36.84 -21.45 -16.72
N VAL A 73 -36.39 -22.70 -16.58
CA VAL A 73 -35.12 -23.04 -15.93
C VAL A 73 -33.94 -22.37 -16.65
N LEU A 74 -33.93 -22.40 -18.00
CA LEU A 74 -32.87 -21.76 -18.80
C LEU A 74 -32.86 -20.23 -18.67
N LYS A 75 -34.02 -19.59 -18.56
CA LYS A 75 -34.11 -18.15 -18.29
C LYS A 75 -33.53 -17.80 -16.91
N ILE A 76 -33.87 -18.58 -15.88
CA ILE A 76 -33.32 -18.39 -14.54
C ILE A 76 -31.80 -18.56 -14.54
N LEU A 77 -31.28 -19.64 -15.16
CA LEU A 77 -29.84 -19.88 -15.28
C LEU A 77 -29.12 -18.75 -16.03
N SER A 78 -29.73 -18.23 -17.09
CA SER A 78 -29.17 -17.10 -17.86
C SER A 78 -29.13 -15.83 -17.02
N SER A 79 -30.21 -15.55 -16.26
CA SER A 79 -30.28 -14.43 -15.34
C SER A 79 -29.23 -14.53 -14.22
N MET A 80 -29.12 -15.70 -13.59
CA MET A 80 -28.12 -15.99 -12.55
C MET A 80 -26.70 -15.83 -13.09
N SER A 81 -26.41 -16.33 -14.30
CA SER A 81 -25.11 -16.14 -14.95
C SER A 81 -24.79 -14.66 -15.14
N GLY A 82 -25.77 -13.85 -15.56
CA GLY A 82 -25.65 -12.40 -15.66
C GLY A 82 -25.35 -11.73 -14.32
N GLN A 83 -26.07 -12.10 -13.26
CA GLN A 83 -25.84 -11.60 -11.89
C GLN A 83 -24.46 -11.98 -11.36
N ILE A 84 -24.01 -13.24 -11.58
CA ILE A 84 -22.67 -13.70 -11.23
C ILE A 84 -21.61 -12.85 -11.94
N GLY A 85 -21.80 -12.55 -13.22
CA GLY A 85 -20.90 -11.67 -13.97
C GLY A 85 -20.84 -10.24 -13.41
N GLN A 86 -21.98 -9.68 -12.99
CA GLN A 86 -22.03 -8.38 -12.32
C GLN A 86 -21.36 -8.40 -10.94
N LEU A 87 -21.56 -9.47 -10.17
CA LEU A 87 -20.95 -9.66 -8.86
C LEU A 87 -19.43 -9.75 -8.96
N HIS A 88 -18.88 -10.50 -9.92
CA HIS A 88 -17.43 -10.55 -10.16
C HIS A 88 -16.86 -9.16 -10.47
N ARG A 89 -17.55 -8.35 -11.28
CA ARG A 89 -17.10 -6.97 -11.57
C ARG A 89 -17.11 -6.08 -10.34
N LYS A 90 -18.16 -6.16 -9.51
CA LYS A 90 -18.22 -5.41 -8.24
C LYS A 90 -17.14 -5.88 -7.26
N MET A 91 -16.91 -7.20 -7.18
CA MET A 91 -15.85 -7.80 -6.37
C MET A 91 -14.47 -7.30 -6.79
N ASP A 92 -14.18 -7.28 -8.09
CA ASP A 92 -12.91 -6.75 -8.63
C ASP A 92 -12.72 -5.26 -8.28
N HIS A 93 -13.81 -4.49 -8.33
CA HIS A 93 -13.78 -3.07 -7.94
C HIS A 93 -13.47 -2.89 -6.45
N ILE A 94 -14.19 -3.61 -5.58
CA ILE A 94 -13.97 -3.59 -4.13
C ILE A 94 -12.54 -4.03 -3.81
N GLN A 95 -12.05 -5.11 -4.42
CA GLN A 95 -10.69 -5.59 -4.22
C GLN A 95 -9.65 -4.51 -4.54
N LYS A 96 -9.88 -3.74 -5.61
CA LYS A 96 -9.01 -2.62 -6.00
C LYS A 96 -9.08 -1.45 -5.01
N GLU A 97 -10.27 -1.10 -4.52
CA GLU A 97 -10.42 -0.05 -3.51
C GLU A 97 -9.76 -0.44 -2.18
N VAL A 98 -9.90 -1.71 -1.76
CA VAL A 98 -9.25 -2.26 -0.57
C VAL A 98 -7.73 -2.19 -0.70
N GLU A 99 -7.18 -2.49 -1.89
CA GLU A 99 -5.75 -2.32 -2.18
C GLU A 99 -5.33 -0.85 -2.01
N ASP A 100 -6.01 0.10 -2.67
CA ASP A 100 -5.69 1.54 -2.55
C ASP A 100 -5.76 2.05 -1.10
N VAL A 101 -6.81 1.70 -0.36
CA VAL A 101 -6.95 2.04 1.06
C VAL A 101 -5.77 1.48 1.86
N SER A 102 -5.40 0.22 1.64
CA SER A 102 -4.27 -0.42 2.31
C SER A 102 -2.95 0.33 2.12
N ILE A 103 -2.68 0.76 0.89
CA ILE A 103 -1.50 1.60 0.58
C ILE A 103 -1.60 2.96 1.27
N ARG A 104 -2.77 3.61 1.26
CA ARG A 104 -2.97 4.89 1.96
C ARG A 104 -2.73 4.76 3.46
N VAL A 105 -3.18 3.70 4.11
CA VAL A 105 -2.93 3.46 5.54
C VAL A 105 -1.44 3.26 5.82
N LEU A 106 -0.72 2.47 5.00
CA LEU A 106 0.74 2.31 5.13
C LEU A 106 1.48 3.65 5.05
N ARG A 107 1.04 4.54 4.16
CA ARG A 107 1.61 5.89 4.03
C ARG A 107 1.36 6.74 5.27
N VAL A 108 0.15 6.70 5.81
CA VAL A 108 -0.22 7.44 7.01
C VAL A 108 0.61 6.98 8.19
N GLU A 109 0.79 5.67 8.37
CA GLU A 109 1.63 5.14 9.44
C GLU A 109 3.09 5.54 9.31
N LYS A 110 3.64 5.51 8.10
CA LYS A 110 5.01 5.97 7.85
C LYS A 110 5.19 7.44 8.20
N LYS A 111 4.22 8.28 7.84
CA LYS A 111 4.19 9.69 8.22
C LYS A 111 4.08 9.85 9.73
N LEU A 112 3.19 9.09 10.37
CA LEU A 112 2.99 9.13 11.83
C LEU A 112 4.28 8.73 12.58
N GLY A 113 4.96 7.67 12.14
CA GLY A 113 6.24 7.25 12.71
C GLY A 113 7.33 8.31 12.55
N THR A 114 7.37 8.99 11.39
CA THR A 114 8.30 10.11 11.18
C THR A 114 7.97 11.28 12.10
N THR A 115 6.68 11.65 12.22
CA THR A 115 6.26 12.73 13.11
C THR A 115 6.53 12.41 14.58
N LEU A 116 6.34 11.15 15.00
CA LEU A 116 6.66 10.69 16.35
C LEU A 116 8.16 10.81 16.63
N ALA A 117 9.01 10.37 15.70
CA ALA A 117 10.47 10.49 15.82
C ALA A 117 10.91 11.96 15.90
N THR A 118 10.32 12.85 15.10
CA THR A 118 10.61 14.29 15.21
C THR A 118 10.10 14.88 16.52
N LEU A 119 8.97 14.41 17.03
CA LEU A 119 8.41 14.88 18.30
C LEU A 119 9.27 14.42 19.47
N GLU A 120 9.85 13.22 19.40
CA GLU A 120 10.84 12.72 20.35
C GLU A 120 12.13 13.53 20.30
N GLN A 121 12.65 13.85 19.12
CA GLN A 121 13.80 14.75 19.00
C GLN A 121 13.52 16.16 19.56
N VAL A 122 12.32 16.68 19.36
CA VAL A 122 11.89 17.97 19.95
C VAL A 122 11.74 17.85 21.46
N LYS A 123 11.17 16.75 21.97
CA LYS A 123 11.12 16.44 23.41
C LYS A 123 12.53 16.41 24.00
N ASP A 124 13.48 15.76 23.35
CA ASP A 124 14.86 15.66 23.82
C ASP A 124 15.57 17.02 23.74
N ALA A 125 15.34 17.81 22.69
CA ALA A 125 15.82 19.19 22.60
C ALA A 125 15.26 20.10 23.70
N VAL A 126 14.02 19.85 24.15
CA VAL A 126 13.39 20.55 25.28
C VAL A 126 13.86 19.98 26.63
N ALA A 127 14.20 18.69 26.70
CA ALA A 127 14.70 18.00 27.89
C ALA A 127 16.21 18.19 28.14
N LEU A 128 16.97 18.71 27.17
CA LEU A 128 18.38 19.11 27.30
C LEU A 128 18.61 20.30 28.27
N GLY A 129 17.67 20.56 29.18
CA GLY A 129 17.94 21.19 30.47
C GLY A 129 18.53 20.23 31.52
N GLU A 130 18.37 18.90 31.42
CA GLU A 130 18.86 17.97 32.45
C GLU A 130 19.37 16.63 31.88
N ASN A 131 20.70 16.48 31.90
CA ASN A 131 21.54 15.27 31.92
C ASN A 131 21.37 14.17 30.85
N ALA A 132 22.36 14.15 29.94
CA ALA A 132 22.70 13.02 29.08
C ALA A 132 23.48 11.93 29.83
N ALA A 133 23.14 10.65 29.61
CA ALA A 133 24.08 9.54 29.43
C ALA A 133 23.30 8.22 29.24
N GLY A 134 23.41 7.64 28.06
CA GLY A 134 22.89 6.31 27.76
C GLY A 134 23.39 5.87 26.39
N ALA A 135 24.69 5.61 26.29
CA ALA A 135 25.31 5.05 25.10
C ALA A 135 24.91 3.58 24.98
N ASP A 136 24.00 3.28 24.05
CA ASP A 136 23.67 1.92 23.63
C ASP A 136 24.82 1.39 22.75
N ALA A 137 25.62 0.49 23.32
CA ALA A 137 26.66 -0.24 22.62
C ALA A 137 26.01 -1.36 21.78
N GLY A 138 25.38 -0.98 20.68
CA GLY A 138 24.77 -1.90 19.73
C GLY A 138 25.80 -2.53 18.79
N GLU A 139 25.65 -3.81 18.52
CA GLU A 139 26.38 -4.57 17.50
C GLU A 139 26.55 -3.79 16.17
N PRO A 140 27.63 -4.04 15.41
CA PRO A 140 27.85 -3.35 14.15
C PRO A 140 26.62 -3.50 13.23
N PRO A 141 26.14 -2.40 12.64
CA PRO A 141 24.95 -2.44 11.81
C PRO A 141 25.15 -3.40 10.65
N PHE A 142 24.21 -4.33 10.47
CA PHE A 142 24.21 -5.24 9.33
C PHE A 142 24.32 -4.44 8.03
N GLU A 143 25.30 -4.79 7.20
CA GLU A 143 25.54 -4.16 5.90
C GLU A 143 25.57 -5.22 4.80
N PHE A 144 25.01 -4.89 3.65
CA PHE A 144 24.90 -5.78 2.50
C PHE A 144 25.50 -5.12 1.27
N GLU A 145 26.41 -5.83 0.62
CA GLU A 145 26.98 -5.40 -0.65
C GLU A 145 26.15 -5.93 -1.85
N PRO A 146 25.74 -5.07 -2.79
CA PRO A 146 24.99 -5.50 -3.96
C PRO A 146 25.78 -6.48 -4.84
N VAL A 147 25.08 -7.52 -5.29
CA VAL A 147 25.60 -8.60 -6.14
C VAL A 147 26.07 -8.07 -7.49
N ALA A 148 27.28 -8.43 -7.87
CA ALA A 148 27.98 -7.94 -9.05
C ALA A 148 28.30 -9.01 -10.10
N ASN A 149 28.30 -10.29 -9.71
CA ASN A 149 28.69 -11.40 -10.57
C ASN A 149 27.91 -12.69 -10.22
N GLU A 150 28.09 -13.74 -11.04
CA GLU A 150 27.39 -15.01 -10.89
C GLU A 150 27.77 -15.78 -9.62
N GLU A 151 29.03 -15.72 -9.22
CA GLU A 151 29.53 -16.38 -8.00
C GLU A 151 28.85 -15.80 -6.76
N GLN A 152 28.79 -14.47 -6.66
CA GLN A 152 28.08 -13.75 -5.59
C GLN A 152 26.57 -14.01 -5.60
N LEU A 153 25.97 -14.21 -6.78
CA LEU A 153 24.56 -14.56 -6.91
C LEU A 153 24.29 -15.94 -6.31
N ASN A 154 25.10 -16.94 -6.67
CA ASN A 154 24.98 -18.30 -6.18
C ASN A 154 25.28 -18.39 -4.68
N GLU A 155 26.31 -17.69 -4.21
CA GLU A 155 26.64 -17.59 -2.79
C GLU A 155 25.48 -16.97 -1.99
N LEU A 156 24.87 -15.90 -2.52
CA LEU A 156 23.70 -15.31 -1.88
C LEU A 156 22.53 -16.29 -1.78
N ASP A 157 22.18 -17.00 -2.87
CA ASP A 157 21.10 -17.99 -2.84
C ASP A 157 21.39 -19.12 -1.85
N TYR A 158 22.64 -19.59 -1.80
CA TYR A 158 23.09 -20.62 -0.87
C TYR A 158 23.02 -20.15 0.60
N ARG A 159 23.48 -18.93 0.90
CA ARG A 159 23.40 -18.35 2.25
C ARG A 159 21.96 -18.12 2.69
N LEU A 160 21.10 -17.67 1.78
CA LEU A 160 19.66 -17.54 2.03
C LEU A 160 18.99 -18.88 2.34
N ALA A 161 19.51 -19.98 1.78
CA ALA A 161 19.02 -21.33 2.06
C ALA A 161 19.51 -21.88 3.42
N THR A 162 20.77 -21.61 3.76
CA THR A 162 21.47 -22.29 4.87
C THR A 162 21.41 -21.51 6.18
N ASP A 163 21.45 -20.18 6.12
CA ASP A 163 21.53 -19.30 7.28
C ASP A 163 20.25 -18.48 7.45
N SER A 164 19.34 -19.00 8.29
CA SER A 164 18.06 -18.36 8.62
C SER A 164 18.24 -17.00 9.31
N THR A 165 19.30 -16.84 10.11
CA THR A 165 19.62 -15.59 10.79
C THR A 165 20.04 -14.53 9.78
N TYR A 166 20.93 -14.90 8.84
CA TYR A 166 21.32 -14.02 7.75
C TYR A 166 20.13 -13.65 6.86
N GLN A 167 19.27 -14.60 6.53
CA GLN A 167 18.06 -14.35 5.74
C GLN A 167 17.13 -13.35 6.44
N SER A 168 16.92 -13.50 7.75
CA SER A 168 16.08 -12.60 8.55
C SER A 168 16.70 -11.19 8.63
N ASN A 169 18.01 -11.12 8.89
CA ASN A 169 18.74 -9.86 8.96
C ASN A 169 18.73 -9.11 7.64
N LEU A 170 18.99 -9.79 6.51
CA LEU A 170 18.94 -9.20 5.18
C LEU A 170 17.53 -8.73 4.82
N THR A 171 16.51 -9.53 5.11
CA THR A 171 15.11 -9.17 4.87
C THR A 171 14.71 -7.91 5.65
N ASN A 172 15.09 -7.85 6.93
CA ASN A 172 14.83 -6.68 7.78
C ASN A 172 15.60 -5.44 7.31
N TRP A 173 16.87 -5.61 6.94
CA TRP A 173 17.70 -4.52 6.41
C TRP A 173 17.12 -3.94 5.12
N LEU A 174 16.70 -4.80 4.18
CA LEU A 174 16.07 -4.38 2.93
C LEU A 174 14.72 -3.69 3.19
N ASN A 175 13.87 -4.24 4.06
CA ASN A 175 12.59 -3.62 4.42
C ASN A 175 12.74 -2.22 5.05
N LYS A 176 13.83 -1.97 5.80
CA LYS A 176 14.14 -0.63 6.34
C LYS A 176 14.54 0.36 5.25
N LYS A 177 15.13 -0.10 4.14
CA LYS A 177 15.60 0.75 3.03
C LYS A 177 14.54 0.95 1.95
N ILE A 178 13.61 0.02 1.79
CA ILE A 178 12.50 0.10 0.83
C ILE A 178 11.48 1.13 1.33
N LEU A 179 11.24 2.16 0.52
CA LEU A 179 10.30 3.24 0.80
C LEU A 179 8.95 3.00 0.11
N GLY A 180 8.91 2.18 -0.95
CA GLY A 180 7.70 1.83 -1.67
C GLY A 180 6.65 1.13 -0.79
N GLU A 181 5.39 1.47 -1.02
CA GLU A 181 4.22 0.87 -0.36
C GLU A 181 3.63 -0.24 -1.25
N GLU A 182 3.55 0.04 -2.55
CA GLU A 182 3.04 -0.83 -3.61
C GLU A 182 3.99 -2.01 -3.90
N PRO A 183 3.48 -3.24 -4.13
CA PRO A 183 4.33 -4.40 -4.41
C PRO A 183 5.30 -4.19 -5.56
N ASN A 184 4.84 -3.63 -6.68
CA ASN A 184 5.70 -3.34 -7.83
C ASN A 184 6.79 -2.30 -7.51
N GLY A 185 6.46 -1.27 -6.73
CA GLY A 185 7.42 -0.25 -6.31
C GLY A 185 8.49 -0.85 -5.39
N ARG A 186 8.05 -1.65 -4.41
CA ARG A 186 8.91 -2.38 -3.47
C ARG A 186 9.89 -3.29 -4.18
N LEU A 187 9.42 -4.08 -5.15
CA LEU A 187 10.28 -4.97 -5.93
C LEU A 187 11.31 -4.24 -6.79
N VAL A 188 10.96 -3.06 -7.35
CA VAL A 188 11.93 -2.24 -8.10
C VAL A 188 13.04 -1.72 -7.18
N GLU A 189 12.68 -1.22 -6.00
CA GLU A 189 13.65 -0.73 -5.02
C GLU A 189 14.51 -1.88 -4.47
N ALA A 190 13.90 -3.01 -4.12
CA ALA A 190 14.61 -4.22 -3.71
C ALA A 190 15.61 -4.69 -4.77
N MET A 191 15.21 -4.73 -6.04
CA MET A 191 16.09 -5.11 -7.15
C MET A 191 17.31 -4.19 -7.25
N ASP A 192 17.13 -2.89 -7.01
CA ASP A 192 18.19 -1.89 -7.05
C ASP A 192 19.12 -1.90 -5.81
N LEU A 193 18.66 -2.49 -4.70
CA LEU A 193 19.46 -2.70 -3.49
C LEU A 193 20.22 -4.02 -3.54
N VAL A 194 19.59 -5.08 -4.05
CA VAL A 194 20.19 -6.43 -4.08
C VAL A 194 21.22 -6.58 -5.19
N PHE A 195 21.00 -5.96 -6.35
CA PHE A 195 21.85 -6.14 -7.53
C PHE A 195 22.51 -4.83 -7.97
N ARG A 196 23.77 -4.92 -8.40
CA ARG A 196 24.40 -3.85 -9.17
C ARG A 196 23.70 -3.71 -10.52
N ARG A 197 23.64 -2.47 -11.02
CA ARG A 197 22.91 -2.15 -12.26
C ARG A 197 23.57 -2.78 -13.47
N GLU A 198 24.89 -2.88 -13.43
CA GLU A 198 25.77 -3.45 -14.45
C GLU A 198 25.62 -4.96 -14.54
N PHE A 199 25.22 -5.61 -13.45
CA PHE A 199 25.06 -7.06 -13.37
C PHE A 199 23.78 -7.56 -14.04
N LEU A 200 22.64 -6.90 -13.79
CA LEU A 200 21.32 -7.32 -14.31
C LEU A 200 21.26 -7.55 -15.84
N PRO A 201 21.94 -6.74 -16.69
CA PRO A 201 22.06 -7.01 -18.14
C PRO A 201 22.63 -8.38 -18.53
N LEU A 202 23.48 -8.96 -17.67
CA LEU A 202 24.12 -10.27 -17.86
C LEU A 202 23.16 -11.42 -17.53
N CYS A 203 22.09 -11.13 -16.80
CA CYS A 203 21.07 -12.09 -16.39
C CYS A 203 19.93 -12.17 -17.42
N SER A 204 19.23 -13.30 -17.43
CA SER A 204 17.93 -13.47 -18.09
C SER A 204 17.08 -14.46 -17.31
N TRP A 205 15.79 -14.54 -17.60
CA TRP A 205 14.91 -15.44 -16.84
C TRP A 205 15.35 -16.91 -16.95
N LYS A 206 15.45 -17.46 -18.17
CA LYS A 206 15.82 -18.87 -18.44
C LYS A 206 17.26 -19.07 -18.93
N GLY A 207 18.12 -18.07 -18.84
CA GLY A 207 19.49 -18.11 -19.36
C GLY A 207 19.65 -17.93 -20.87
N ARG A 208 18.56 -17.65 -21.61
CA ARG A 208 18.59 -17.48 -23.07
C ARG A 208 18.94 -16.03 -23.43
N GLY A 209 20.01 -15.86 -24.20
CA GLY A 209 20.43 -14.58 -24.78
C GLY A 209 20.23 -14.53 -26.30
N LYS A 210 20.90 -13.56 -26.95
CA LYS A 210 21.02 -13.52 -28.41
C LYS A 210 21.81 -14.77 -28.89
N PRO A 211 21.70 -15.17 -30.17
CA PRO A 211 22.51 -16.28 -30.69
C PRO A 211 23.99 -16.09 -30.37
N GLY A 212 24.60 -17.03 -29.64
CA GLY A 212 25.99 -16.97 -29.18
C GLY A 212 26.23 -16.34 -27.80
N GLU A 213 25.20 -15.80 -27.13
CA GLU A 213 25.30 -15.20 -25.79
C GLU A 213 24.53 -16.07 -24.77
N THR A 214 25.24 -16.75 -23.88
CA THR A 214 24.65 -17.41 -22.71
C THR A 214 24.52 -16.41 -21.57
N LYS A 215 23.33 -16.33 -20.98
CA LYS A 215 23.05 -15.42 -19.87
C LYS A 215 22.84 -16.21 -18.58
N ILE A 216 23.05 -15.56 -17.44
CA ILE A 216 22.85 -16.17 -16.12
C ILE A 216 21.34 -16.40 -15.90
N PRO A 217 20.88 -17.63 -15.60
CA PRO A 217 19.46 -17.93 -15.40
C PRO A 217 18.98 -17.50 -14.01
N MET A 218 18.23 -16.40 -13.94
CA MET A 218 17.66 -15.90 -12.68
C MET A 218 16.61 -16.85 -12.09
N SER A 219 15.90 -17.63 -12.92
CA SER A 219 14.88 -18.57 -12.45
C SER A 219 15.45 -19.74 -11.63
N ALA A 220 16.76 -19.99 -11.70
CA ALA A 220 17.41 -21.05 -10.91
C ALA A 220 17.62 -20.65 -9.45
N GLN A 221 17.59 -19.34 -9.14
CA GLN A 221 17.89 -18.79 -7.82
C GLN A 221 16.64 -18.76 -6.94
N THR A 222 16.24 -19.93 -6.42
CA THR A 222 14.93 -20.10 -5.76
C THR A 222 14.80 -19.37 -4.43
N HIS A 223 15.88 -19.23 -3.65
CA HIS A 223 15.84 -18.56 -2.35
C HIS A 223 15.85 -17.04 -2.51
N ILE A 224 16.54 -16.55 -3.54
CA ILE A 224 16.41 -15.16 -3.98
C ILE A 224 14.97 -14.89 -4.41
N MET A 225 14.31 -15.78 -5.16
CA MET A 225 12.89 -15.57 -5.52
C MET A 225 12.00 -15.46 -4.27
N LYS A 226 12.18 -16.35 -3.29
CA LYS A 226 11.45 -16.30 -2.00
C LYS A 226 11.72 -15.01 -1.24
N LEU A 227 12.96 -14.52 -1.23
CA LEU A 227 13.31 -13.23 -0.65
C LEU A 227 12.52 -12.11 -1.33
N PHE A 228 12.48 -12.08 -2.66
CA PHE A 228 11.69 -11.07 -3.39
C PHE A 228 10.19 -11.20 -3.13
N THR A 229 9.65 -12.42 -2.97
CA THR A 229 8.26 -12.65 -2.56
C THR A 229 7.99 -12.02 -1.20
N ALA A 230 8.89 -12.19 -0.22
CA ALA A 230 8.78 -11.58 1.10
C ALA A 230 8.90 -10.05 1.06
N LEU A 231 9.83 -9.50 0.27
CA LEU A 231 10.06 -8.06 0.17
C LEU A 231 8.95 -7.32 -0.59
N GLY A 232 8.40 -7.92 -1.63
CA GLY A 232 7.29 -7.34 -2.38
C GLY A 232 5.96 -7.46 -1.64
N SER A 233 5.85 -8.40 -0.69
CA SER A 233 4.70 -8.49 0.20
C SER A 233 4.73 -7.37 1.25
N ASN A 234 3.55 -7.03 1.75
CA ASN A 234 3.35 -6.17 2.90
C ASN A 234 2.20 -6.75 3.75
N ARG A 235 1.85 -6.08 4.85
CA ARG A 235 0.84 -6.58 5.80
C ARG A 235 -0.58 -6.76 5.21
N PHE A 236 -0.87 -6.11 4.09
CA PHE A 236 -2.18 -6.13 3.44
C PHE A 236 -2.17 -6.91 2.13
N ILE A 237 -1.02 -6.97 1.46
CA ILE A 237 -0.85 -7.56 0.13
C ILE A 237 0.25 -8.62 0.21
N ALA A 238 -0.15 -9.88 0.10
CA ALA A 238 0.77 -10.99 -0.09
C ALA A 238 0.94 -11.26 -1.59
N ILE A 239 2.17 -11.18 -2.08
CA ILE A 239 2.48 -11.56 -3.47
C ILE A 239 2.89 -13.02 -3.58
N THR A 240 2.72 -13.60 -4.76
CA THR A 240 3.09 -14.99 -5.05
C THR A 240 4.40 -15.08 -5.83
N ASP A 241 5.03 -16.24 -5.83
CA ASP A 241 6.22 -16.50 -6.64
C ASP A 241 5.97 -16.27 -8.14
N ALA A 242 4.75 -16.54 -8.61
CA ALA A 242 4.34 -16.26 -9.98
C ALA A 242 4.32 -14.74 -10.29
N PHE A 243 3.96 -13.92 -9.30
CA PHE A 243 4.02 -12.45 -9.42
C PHE A 243 5.48 -11.98 -9.55
N VAL A 244 6.36 -12.49 -8.71
CA VAL A 244 7.81 -12.19 -8.75
C VAL A 244 8.43 -12.64 -10.07
N ALA A 245 8.09 -13.84 -10.54
CA ALA A 245 8.54 -14.35 -11.84
C ALA A 245 8.11 -13.43 -12.99
N LYS A 246 6.83 -13.02 -13.03
CA LYS A 246 6.32 -12.04 -14.00
C LYS A 246 7.04 -10.70 -13.91
N PHE A 247 7.35 -10.25 -12.70
CA PHE A 247 8.12 -9.03 -12.46
C PHE A 247 9.52 -9.12 -13.10
N PHE A 248 10.30 -10.17 -12.82
CA PHE A 248 11.64 -10.32 -13.39
C PHE A 248 11.60 -10.53 -14.91
N LEU A 249 10.63 -11.31 -15.42
CA LEU A 249 10.38 -11.46 -16.86
C LEU A 249 10.17 -10.11 -17.56
N LYS A 250 9.48 -9.18 -16.90
CA LYS A 250 9.24 -7.83 -17.42
C LYS A 250 10.47 -6.91 -17.28
N LYS A 251 11.28 -7.05 -16.22
CA LYS A 251 12.37 -6.10 -15.91
C LYS A 251 13.72 -6.46 -16.53
N LEU A 252 14.07 -7.73 -16.59
CA LEU A 252 15.37 -8.19 -17.09
C LEU A 252 15.66 -7.81 -18.56
N PRO A 253 14.69 -7.88 -19.51
CA PRO A 253 14.95 -7.47 -20.89
C PRO A 253 15.36 -5.99 -21.02
N HIS A 254 14.82 -5.13 -20.16
CA HIS A 254 15.09 -3.69 -20.14
C HIS A 254 16.23 -3.30 -19.20
N ALA A 255 16.99 -4.25 -18.65
CA ALA A 255 18.06 -3.96 -17.71
C ALA A 255 19.17 -3.09 -18.34
N LYS A 256 19.49 -3.29 -19.63
CA LYS A 256 20.48 -2.49 -20.38
C LYS A 256 20.05 -1.02 -20.49
N ASP A 257 18.77 -0.77 -20.72
CA ASP A 257 18.22 0.58 -20.84
C ASP A 257 18.35 1.37 -19.52
N ARG A 258 18.30 0.67 -18.39
CA ARG A 258 18.38 1.26 -17.04
C ARG A 258 19.76 1.75 -16.64
N LEU A 259 20.82 1.34 -17.34
CA LEU A 259 22.19 1.81 -17.07
C LEU A 259 22.32 3.32 -17.25
N HIS A 260 21.62 3.86 -18.24
CA HIS A 260 21.71 5.28 -18.64
C HIS A 260 20.74 6.18 -17.87
N VAL A 261 19.82 5.60 -17.10
CA VAL A 261 18.83 6.35 -16.32
C VAL A 261 19.42 6.72 -14.97
N LYS A 262 19.76 8.01 -14.78
CA LYS A 262 20.23 8.54 -13.49
C LYS A 262 19.23 8.19 -12.38
N ARG A 263 19.73 7.65 -11.26
CA ARG A 263 18.91 7.52 -10.03
C ARG A 263 18.36 8.91 -9.71
N LYS A 264 17.03 9.04 -9.68
CA LYS A 264 16.42 10.13 -8.92
C LYS A 264 16.70 9.78 -7.47
N ASN A 265 17.76 10.34 -6.90
CA ASN A 265 17.97 10.29 -5.46
C ASN A 265 16.69 10.87 -4.85
N VAL A 266 15.89 10.04 -4.20
CA VAL A 266 14.81 10.53 -3.36
C VAL A 266 15.50 11.06 -2.11
N THR A 267 16.08 12.25 -2.23
CA THR A 267 16.48 13.04 -1.07
C THR A 267 15.19 13.27 -0.27
N LEU A 268 15.25 13.09 1.04
CA LEU A 268 14.17 13.37 2.00
C LEU A 268 13.79 14.87 2.07
N ALA A 269 14.00 15.64 1.00
CA ALA A 269 13.61 17.03 0.89
C ALA A 269 12.25 17.10 0.20
N ASN A 270 11.23 17.45 0.99
CA ASN A 270 9.93 18.00 0.61
C ASN A 270 9.63 17.99 -0.90
N ARG A 271 8.85 17.00 -1.35
CA ARG A 271 8.10 17.17 -2.59
C ARG A 271 6.91 18.10 -2.30
N PRO A 272 6.86 19.32 -2.86
CA PRO A 272 5.62 20.08 -2.88
C PRO A 272 4.59 19.30 -3.71
N ASN A 273 3.43 19.11 -3.11
CA ASN A 273 2.30 18.41 -3.69
C ASN A 273 1.66 19.31 -4.76
N SER A 274 2.14 19.28 -6.00
CA SER A 274 1.42 19.90 -7.12
C SER A 274 0.48 18.88 -7.74
N ARG A 275 -0.80 18.97 -7.37
CA ARG A 275 -1.91 18.74 -8.30
C ARG A 275 -2.67 20.05 -8.45
N PRO A 276 -3.09 20.43 -9.67
CA PRO A 276 -3.98 21.57 -9.85
C PRO A 276 -5.35 21.23 -9.28
N ASP A 277 -5.80 22.07 -8.36
CA ASP A 277 -7.16 22.10 -7.84
C ASP A 277 -8.12 22.34 -9.02
N SER A 278 -8.91 21.33 -9.35
CA SER A 278 -9.99 21.44 -10.32
C SER A 278 -11.30 21.64 -9.57
N THR A 279 -11.38 22.77 -8.88
CA THR A 279 -12.65 23.30 -8.35
C THR A 279 -12.91 24.61 -9.07
N GLN A 280 -13.41 24.54 -10.30
CA GLN A 280 -14.08 25.68 -10.91
C GLN A 280 -15.55 25.61 -10.52
N VAL A 281 -15.90 26.43 -9.53
CA VAL A 281 -17.28 26.77 -9.21
C VAL A 281 -17.72 27.74 -10.30
N GLN A 282 -18.71 27.35 -11.12
CA GLN A 282 -19.36 28.26 -12.05
C GLN A 282 -20.28 29.18 -11.25
N GLU A 283 -19.86 30.43 -11.14
CA GLU A 283 -20.69 31.55 -10.68
C GLU A 283 -21.64 31.92 -11.83
N TYR A 284 -22.94 31.66 -11.64
CA TYR A 284 -23.99 32.20 -12.50
C TYR A 284 -24.21 33.65 -12.11
N GLU A 285 -23.75 34.57 -12.95
CA GLU A 285 -24.07 35.99 -12.82
C GLU A 285 -25.37 36.29 -13.58
N VAL A 286 -26.27 36.96 -12.86
CA VAL A 286 -27.62 37.38 -13.23
C VAL A 286 -27.55 38.50 -14.27
N LEU A 287 -28.25 38.34 -15.39
CA LEU A 287 -28.98 39.41 -16.10
C LEU A 287 -30.25 38.84 -16.73
#